data_AF-A0A8B3PBD6-F1
#
_entry.id   AF-A0A8B3PBD6-F1
#
_cell.length_a   1.000
_cell.length_b   1.000
_cell.length_c   1.000
_cell.angle_alpha   90.00
_cell.angle_beta   90.00
_cell.angle_gamma   90.00
#
_symmetry.space_group_name_H-M   'P 1'
#
loop_
_entity.id
_entity.type
_entity.pdbx_description
1 polymer ?
#
loop_
_entity_poly.entity_id
_entity_poly.type
_entity_poly.pdbx_seq_one_letter_code
_entity_poly.pdbx_strand_id
1 'polypeptide(L)' 'MTGWGVLAEEEAIDAAVDKYGKDRTTSVAYCAFEALGDQRGPEHRFWFNLFLKLAKSNHVGWA' A
#
# COMPACT_ATOMS: atom_id res chain seq x y z
N MET A 1 -6.29 6.75 4.79
CA MET A 1 -7.38 5.77 4.64
C MET A 1 -7.80 5.28 6.02
N THR A 2 -8.98 5.63 6.55
CA THR A 2 -9.34 5.24 7.93
C THR A 2 -9.42 3.72 8.10
N GLY A 3 -8.98 3.19 9.25
CA GLY A 3 -9.09 1.76 9.57
C GLY A 3 -7.94 0.87 9.06
N TRP A 4 -6.92 1.44 8.42
CA TRP A 4 -5.73 0.72 7.92
C TRP A 4 -5.05 -0.18 8.96
N GLY A 5 -5.07 0.19 10.24
CA GLY A 5 -4.35 -0.51 11.31
C GLY A 5 -4.97 -1.85 11.74
N VAL A 6 -6.18 -2.19 11.28
CA VAL A 6 -6.84 -3.46 11.58
C VAL A 6 -6.98 -4.37 10.35
N LEU A 7 -6.59 -3.89 9.16
CA LEU A 7 -6.71 -4.65 7.93
C LEU A 7 -5.60 -5.70 7.82
N ALA A 8 -5.96 -6.90 7.38
CA ALA A 8 -4.98 -7.82 6.82
C ALA A 8 -4.37 -7.23 5.55
N GLU A 9 -3.19 -7.73 5.14
CA GLU A 9 -2.48 -7.19 3.97
C GLU A 9 -3.31 -7.27 2.69
N GLU A 10 -4.02 -8.37 2.46
CA GLU A 10 -4.88 -8.55 1.28
C GLU A 10 -6.07 -7.58 1.29
N GLU A 11 -6.75 -7.44 2.43
CA GLU A 11 -7.85 -6.48 2.60
C GLU A 11 -7.40 -5.03 2.40
N ALA A 12 -6.19 -4.69 2.86
CA ALA A 12 -5.59 -3.38 2.66
C ALA A 12 -5.27 -3.12 1.18
N ILE A 13 -4.84 -4.14 0.43
CA ILE A 13 -4.60 -4.03 -1.00
C ILE A 13 -5.92 -3.83 -1.75
N ASP A 14 -6.94 -4.64 -1.45
CA ASP A 14 -8.24 -4.54 -2.09
C ASP A 14 -8.88 -3.18 -1.82
N ALA A 15 -8.82 -2.70 -0.58
CA ALA A 15 -9.29 -1.35 -0.23
C ALA A 15 -8.53 -0.24 -0.98
N ALA A 16 -7.23 -0.40 -1.22
CA ALA A 16 -6.45 0.54 -2.01
C ALA A 16 -6.85 0.51 -3.49
N VAL A 17 -7.05 -0.70 -4.05
CA VAL A 17 -7.50 -0.89 -5.43
C VAL A 17 -8.90 -0.32 -5.63
N ASP A 18 -9.83 -0.60 -4.72
CA ASP A 18 -11.19 -0.05 -4.75
C ASP A 18 -11.19 1.48 -4.69
N LYS A 19 -10.29 2.06 -3.88
CA LYS A 19 -10.17 3.52 -3.76
C LYS A 19 -9.64 4.19 -5.03
N TYR A 20 -8.60 3.65 -5.66
CA TYR A 20 -7.88 4.34 -6.75
C TYR A 20 -8.12 3.76 -8.14
N GLY A 21 -8.68 2.57 -8.25
CA GLY A 21 -8.91 1.86 -9.51
C GLY A 21 -7.62 1.57 -10.30
N LYS A 22 -6.49 1.39 -9.61
CA LYS A 22 -5.18 1.06 -10.22
C LYS A 22 -4.75 -0.36 -9.84
N ASP A 23 -3.67 -0.85 -10.44
CA ASP A 23 -3.07 -2.11 -10.04
C ASP A 23 -2.65 -2.08 -8.55
N ARG A 24 -2.48 -3.27 -7.97
CA ARG A 24 -2.19 -3.46 -6.54
C ARG A 24 -1.03 -2.57 -6.07
N THR A 25 0.06 -2.52 -6.82
CA THR A 25 1.28 -1.81 -6.42
C THR A 25 1.09 -0.30 -6.47
N THR A 26 0.52 0.22 -7.58
CA THR A 26 0.26 1.65 -7.75
C THR A 26 -0.76 2.16 -6.72
N SER A 27 -1.83 1.41 -6.49
CA SER A 27 -2.86 1.75 -5.51
C SER A 27 -2.30 1.86 -4.09
N VAL A 28 -1.47 0.89 -3.68
CA VAL A 28 -0.81 0.90 -2.36
C VAL A 28 0.21 2.03 -2.24
N ALA A 29 0.93 2.36 -3.33
CA ALA A 29 1.85 3.51 -3.34
C ALA A 29 1.11 4.83 -3.09
N TYR A 30 -0.08 5.01 -3.66
CA TYR A 30 -0.90 6.20 -3.45
C TYR A 30 -1.38 6.33 -2.00
N CYS A 31 -1.74 5.22 -1.34
CA CYS A 31 -2.00 5.23 0.11
C CYS A 31 -0.78 5.71 0.92
N ALA A 32 0.42 5.26 0.57
CA ALA A 32 1.64 5.70 1.26
C ALA A 32 1.89 7.21 1.05
N PHE A 33 1.68 7.73 -0.16
CA PHE A 33 1.82 9.16 -0.45
C PHE A 33 0.81 10.03 0.29
N GLU A 34 -0.46 9.63 0.37
CA GLU A 34 -1.45 10.36 1.16
C GLU A 34 -1.10 10.40 2.65
N ALA A 35 -0.57 9.30 3.19
CA ALA A 35 -0.16 9.20 4.58
C ALA A 35 1.15 9.94 4.90
N LEU A 36 1.86 10.46 3.89
CA LEU A 36 3.13 11.16 4.07
C LEU A 36 2.97 12.47 4.86
N GLY A 37 1.80 13.12 4.73
CA GLY A 37 1.48 14.36 5.46
C GLY A 37 1.55 14.23 6.98
N ASP A 38 1.36 13.02 7.51
CA ASP A 38 1.41 12.69 8.94
C ASP A 38 2.83 12.32 9.42
N GLN A 39 3.87 12.91 8.81
CA GLN A 39 5.27 12.85 9.25
C GLN A 39 5.81 11.41 9.47
N ARG A 40 5.64 10.52 8.48
CA ARG A 40 6.02 9.09 8.56
C ARG A 40 5.42 8.37 9.78
N GLY A 41 4.19 8.75 10.13
CA GLY A 41 3.36 8.05 11.09
C GLY A 41 3.17 6.57 10.76
N PRO A 42 2.57 5.81 11.68
CA PRO A 42 2.44 4.36 11.54
C PRO A 42 1.60 3.97 10.30
N GLU A 43 0.68 4.83 9.84
CA GLU A 43 -0.07 4.65 8.59
C GLU A 43 0.86 4.64 7.39
N HIS A 44 1.71 5.66 7.26
CA HIS A 44 2.68 5.74 6.18
C HIS A 44 3.61 4.51 6.18
N ARG A 45 4.11 4.10 7.35
CA ARG A 45 4.99 2.93 7.45
C ARG A 45 4.31 1.65 7.01
N PHE A 46 3.04 1.46 7.42
CA PHE A 46 2.24 0.32 7.00
C PHE A 46 2.14 0.25 5.47
N TRP A 47 1.65 1.32 4.83
CA TRP A 47 1.47 1.36 3.38
C TRP A 47 2.78 1.26 2.61
N PHE A 48 3.83 1.93 3.10
CA PHE A 48 5.15 1.89 2.45
C PHE A 48 5.78 0.49 2.51
N ASN A 49 5.67 -0.21 3.65
CA ASN A 49 6.16 -1.58 3.76
C ASN A 49 5.38 -2.54 2.85
N LEU A 50 4.06 -2.37 2.75
CA LEU A 50 3.22 -3.17 1.86
C LEU A 50 3.56 -2.92 0.38
N PHE A 51 3.79 -1.67 0.00
CA PHE A 51 4.30 -1.31 -1.32
C PHE A 51 5.62 -2.04 -1.63
N LEU A 52 6.59 -2.01 -0.70
CA LEU A 52 7.87 -2.68 -0.91
C LEU A 52 7.73 -4.20 -1.07
N LYS A 53 6.81 -4.83 -0.33
CA LYS A 53 6.51 -6.26 -0.51
C LYS A 53 5.97 -6.54 -1.91
N LEU A 54 4.99 -5.78 -2.36
CA LEU A 54 4.39 -5.94 -3.69
C LEU A 54 5.38 -5.68 -4.81
N ALA A 55 6.15 -4.59 -4.72
CA ALA A 55 7.17 -4.27 -5.71
C ALA A 55 8.18 -5.42 -5.85
N LYS A 56 8.66 -5.97 -4.72
CA LYS A 56 9.58 -7.11 -4.72
C LYS A 56 8.96 -8.38 -5.33
N SER A 57 7.71 -8.69 -4.99
CA SER A 57 7.00 -9.83 -5.59
C SER A 57 6.83 -9.67 -7.10
N ASN A 58 6.58 -8.46 -7.58
CA ASN A 58 6.45 -8.17 -9.02
C ASN A 58 7.79 -8.24 -9.76
N HIS A 59 8.93 -8.14 -9.04
CA HIS A 59 10.27 -8.29 -9.59
C HIS A 59 10.74 -9.76 -9.69
N VAL A 60 10.04 -10.73 -9.08
CA VAL A 60 10.32 -12.17 -9.23
C VAL A 60 9.80 -12.66 -10.59
N GLY A 61 10.42 -12.19 -11.67
CA GLY A 61 10.00 -12.48 -13.04
C GLY A 61 10.92 -11.89 -14.11
N TRP A 62 11.99 -11.18 -13.73
CA TRP A 62 13.01 -10.74 -14.67
C TRP A 62 14.28 -11.57 -14.48
N ALA A 63 14.25 -12.79 -15.01
CA ALA A 63 15.41 -13.61 -15.31
C ALA A 63 15.42 -13.85 -16.82
#